data_AF-A0A956FWK6-F1
#
_entry.id   AF-A0A956FWK6-F1
#
_cell.length_a   1.000
_cell.length_b   1.000
_cell.length_c   1.000
_cell.angle_alpha   90.00
_cell.angle_beta   90.00
_cell.angle_gamma   90.00
#
_symmetry.space_group_name_H-M   'P 1'
#
loop_
_entity.id
_entity.type
_entity.pdbx_description
1 polymer ?
#
loop_
_entity_poly.entity_id
_entity_poly.type
_entity_poly.pdbx_seq_one_letter_code
_entity_poly.pdbx_strand_id
1 'polypeptide(L)'
;MTAYDPTWEEENVFFCPFDVRPRGFPAVDPSGSAVVTARVEVSGGSEGEDAILALRWLDAATGEVTRRVEIYDAADLERAATDAVDPCAAYRETVARRARRISRELRRGGWRPMRALDVHIAADGGEELPQDRVDLLAIPAASRPLEVLWRDAAFVARVPRVKLFVEEPADWYGAAETNRDDMACEADPRLERVYGDRRAGLLAIEYRNDSPHTSCLCDVRTETGLIAAPDALFERLASAR
;
A
#
# COMPACT_ATOMS: atom_id res chain seq x y z
N MET A 1 -38.75 25.32 -10.64
CA MET A 1 -37.45 25.94 -11.01
C MET A 1 -37.07 26.89 -9.90
N THR A 2 -36.33 26.38 -8.92
CA THR A 2 -35.74 27.19 -7.85
C THR A 2 -34.56 27.94 -8.46
N ALA A 3 -34.49 29.25 -8.24
CA ALA A 3 -33.43 30.10 -8.76
C ALA A 3 -32.08 29.65 -8.21
N TYR A 4 -31.09 29.55 -9.09
CA TYR A 4 -29.69 29.36 -8.72
C TYR A 4 -29.25 30.58 -7.92
N ASP A 5 -28.91 30.37 -6.65
CA ASP A 5 -28.34 31.38 -5.77
C ASP A 5 -26.80 31.32 -5.87
N PRO A 6 -26.14 32.34 -6.44
CA PRO A 6 -24.69 32.37 -6.61
C PRO A 6 -23.93 32.80 -5.35
N THR A 7 -24.58 32.95 -4.18
CA THR A 7 -23.90 33.30 -2.93
C THR A 7 -23.39 32.09 -2.15
N TRP A 8 -23.00 31.00 -2.83
CA TRP A 8 -21.99 30.12 -2.26
C TRP A 8 -20.72 30.96 -2.18
N GLU A 9 -20.58 31.71 -1.09
CA GLU A 9 -19.29 32.14 -0.58
C GLU A 9 -18.39 30.93 -0.73
N GLU A 10 -17.28 31.10 -1.45
CA GLU A 10 -16.18 30.14 -1.45
C GLU A 10 -15.92 29.82 0.02
N GLU A 11 -16.41 28.67 0.50
CA GLU A 11 -15.94 28.09 1.74
C GLU A 11 -14.44 28.00 1.50
N ASN A 12 -13.70 28.91 2.12
CA ASN A 12 -12.25 28.95 2.02
C ASN A 12 -11.78 27.71 2.77
N VAL A 13 -11.85 26.54 2.10
CA VAL A 13 -11.28 25.30 2.58
C VAL A 13 -9.82 25.64 2.83
N PHE A 14 -9.47 25.70 4.11
CA PHE A 14 -8.17 26.20 4.53
C PHE A 14 -7.14 25.11 4.25
N PHE A 15 -6.65 25.08 3.00
CA PHE A 15 -5.70 24.06 2.56
C PHE A 15 -4.27 24.50 2.86
N CYS A 16 -3.54 23.68 3.60
CA CYS A 16 -2.10 23.86 3.81
C CYS A 16 -1.33 22.88 2.93
N PRO A 17 -0.89 23.26 1.71
CA PRO A 17 -0.17 22.34 0.84
C PRO A 17 1.18 21.97 1.47
N PHE A 18 1.34 20.72 1.90
CA PHE A 18 2.63 20.15 2.23
C PHE A 18 2.62 18.66 1.93
N ASP A 19 3.81 18.10 1.70
CA ASP A 19 3.99 16.69 1.35
C ASP A 19 4.92 16.05 2.39
N VAL A 20 4.48 14.93 2.97
CA VAL A 20 5.29 14.11 3.86
C VAL A 20 5.72 12.88 3.10
N ARG A 21 7.02 12.80 2.79
CA ARG A 21 7.61 11.70 2.03
C ARG A 21 8.21 10.63 2.96
N PRO A 22 7.49 9.53 3.27
CA PRO A 22 8.09 8.42 4.00
C PRO A 22 9.23 7.82 3.19
N ARG A 23 10.34 7.48 3.86
CA ARG A 23 11.50 6.82 3.24
C ARG A 23 11.90 5.62 4.07
N GLY A 24 12.35 4.57 3.39
CA GLY A 24 12.78 3.32 4.03
C GLY A 24 11.64 2.45 4.52
N PHE A 25 10.44 2.60 3.95
CA PHE A 25 9.29 1.72 4.18
C PHE A 25 8.99 0.89 2.91
N PRO A 26 8.42 -0.32 3.05
CA PRO A 26 8.20 -1.03 4.32
C PRO A 26 9.51 -1.37 5.03
N ALA A 27 9.47 -1.47 6.35
CA ALA A 27 10.63 -1.83 7.17
C ALA A 27 10.29 -2.96 8.13
N VAL A 28 11.23 -3.87 8.33
CA VAL A 28 11.09 -5.02 9.24
C VAL A 28 11.87 -4.77 10.53
N ASP A 29 11.35 -5.26 11.64
CA ASP A 29 12.01 -5.18 12.93
C ASP A 29 13.28 -6.08 12.97
N PRO A 30 14.13 -5.96 14.01
CA PRO A 30 15.32 -6.78 14.15
C PRO A 30 15.06 -8.29 14.12
N SER A 31 13.95 -8.74 14.71
CA SER A 31 13.62 -10.15 14.87
C SER A 31 12.92 -10.77 13.67
N GLY A 32 12.32 -9.96 12.79
CA GLY A 32 11.51 -10.44 11.67
C GLY A 32 10.04 -10.68 12.02
N SER A 33 9.61 -10.35 13.24
CA SER A 33 8.25 -10.60 13.72
C SER A 33 7.26 -9.48 13.37
N ALA A 34 7.74 -8.30 12.94
CA ALA A 34 6.86 -7.18 12.60
C ALA A 34 7.36 -6.37 11.41
N VAL A 35 6.42 -5.86 10.61
CA VAL A 35 6.68 -4.94 9.51
C VAL A 35 5.95 -3.63 9.76
N VAL A 36 6.63 -2.50 9.59
CA VAL A 36 6.00 -1.18 9.57
C VAL A 36 5.88 -0.70 8.12
N THR A 37 4.69 -0.23 7.77
CA THR A 37 4.38 0.41 6.48
C THR A 37 4.00 1.87 6.72
N ALA A 38 4.13 2.70 5.68
CA ALA A 38 3.67 4.08 5.67
C ALA A 38 2.67 4.24 4.52
N ARG A 39 1.45 4.70 4.82
CA ARG A 39 0.35 4.79 3.86
C ARG A 39 -0.35 6.12 3.96
N VAL A 40 -0.61 6.72 2.80
CA VAL A 40 -1.59 7.80 2.67
C VAL A 40 -2.92 7.13 2.35
N GLU A 41 -3.89 7.31 3.23
CA GLU A 41 -5.28 6.91 3.07
C GLU A 41 -6.06 8.17 2.65
N VAL A 42 -6.87 8.06 1.60
CA VAL A 42 -7.79 9.13 1.16
C VAL A 42 -9.18 8.50 1.14
N SER A 43 -10.15 9.11 1.81
CA SER A 43 -11.56 8.70 1.68
C SER A 43 -12.02 8.91 0.24
N GLY A 44 -12.66 7.90 -0.35
CA GLY A 44 -13.19 8.01 -1.71
C GLY A 44 -14.25 9.09 -1.79
N GLY A 45 -14.08 9.99 -2.76
CA GLY A 45 -14.90 11.19 -2.94
C GLY A 45 -14.18 12.51 -2.62
N SER A 46 -13.02 12.45 -1.95
CA SER A 46 -12.20 13.64 -1.64
C SER A 46 -11.05 13.80 -2.65
N GLU A 47 -10.77 15.03 -3.11
CA GLU A 47 -9.59 15.37 -3.94
C GLU A 47 -8.29 15.47 -3.13
N GLY A 48 -8.19 14.76 -1.99
CA GLY A 48 -7.05 14.76 -1.08
C GLY A 48 -7.20 15.71 0.12
N GLU A 49 -8.35 16.35 0.27
CA GLU A 49 -8.71 17.19 1.42
C GLU A 49 -8.82 16.37 2.72
N ASP A 50 -9.09 15.07 2.60
CA ASP A 50 -9.18 14.12 3.72
C ASP A 50 -7.97 13.17 3.81
N ALA A 51 -6.81 13.57 3.28
CA ALA A 51 -5.64 12.70 3.29
C ALA A 51 -5.14 12.44 4.73
N ILE A 52 -4.97 11.16 5.08
CA ILE A 52 -4.38 10.70 6.34
C ILE A 52 -3.10 9.94 6.02
N LEU A 53 -1.95 10.44 6.46
CA LEU A 53 -0.73 9.63 6.46
C LEU A 53 -0.61 8.88 7.78
N ALA A 54 -0.69 7.55 7.74
CA ALA A 54 -0.50 6.69 8.90
C ALA A 54 0.68 5.73 8.72
N LEU A 55 1.29 5.38 9.84
CA LEU A 55 2.13 4.20 9.96
C LEU A 55 1.31 3.04 10.52
N ARG A 56 1.44 1.87 9.91
CA ARG A 56 0.79 0.63 10.34
C ARG A 56 1.87 -0.39 10.67
N TRP A 57 1.80 -1.00 11.85
CA TRP A 57 2.63 -2.14 12.24
C TRP A 57 1.82 -3.40 12.02
N LEU A 58 2.34 -4.28 11.18
CA LEU A 58 1.75 -5.55 10.82
C LEU A 58 2.51 -6.64 11.55
N ASP A 59 1.78 -7.58 12.15
CA ASP A 59 2.37 -8.83 12.63
C ASP A 59 2.83 -9.66 11.43
N ALA A 60 4.08 -10.15 11.45
CA ALA A 60 4.65 -10.84 10.31
C ALA A 60 4.08 -12.25 10.07
N ALA A 61 3.47 -12.87 11.09
CA ALA A 61 2.89 -14.19 10.97
C ALA A 61 1.43 -14.14 10.52
N THR A 62 0.66 -13.16 10.98
CA THR A 62 -0.78 -13.05 10.63
C THR A 62 -1.08 -12.00 9.57
N GLY A 63 -0.17 -11.04 9.34
CA GLY A 63 -0.42 -9.88 8.48
C GLY A 63 -1.35 -8.83 9.12
N GLU A 64 -1.83 -9.06 10.35
CA GLU A 64 -2.79 -8.16 10.98
C GLU A 64 -2.14 -6.86 11.48
N VAL A 65 -2.89 -5.76 11.42
CA VAL A 65 -2.45 -4.47 11.95
C VAL A 65 -2.54 -4.51 13.47
N THR A 66 -1.39 -4.54 14.14
CA THR A 66 -1.27 -4.55 15.61
C THR A 66 -1.20 -3.14 16.20
N ARG A 67 -0.78 -2.16 15.40
CA ARG A 67 -0.68 -0.75 15.81
C ARG A 67 -0.85 0.16 14.60
N ARG A 68 -1.57 1.27 14.79
CA ARG A 68 -1.69 2.37 13.82
C ARG A 68 -1.31 3.69 14.50
N VAL A 69 -0.52 4.52 13.82
CA VAL A 69 -0.14 5.86 14.30
C VAL A 69 -0.24 6.84 13.15
N GLU A 70 -1.09 7.85 13.30
CA GLU A 70 -1.24 8.92 12.32
C GLU A 70 -0.09 9.94 12.45
N ILE A 71 0.51 10.25 11.31
CA ILE A 71 1.50 11.30 11.15
C ILE A 71 0.78 12.64 10.97
N TYR A 72 -0.19 12.67 10.07
CA TYR A 72 -1.09 13.79 9.85
C TYR A 72 -2.46 13.29 9.39
N ASP A 73 -3.49 14.08 9.68
CA ASP A 73 -4.86 13.94 9.21
C ASP A 73 -5.28 15.33 8.72
N ALA A 74 -5.56 15.47 7.42
CA ALA A 74 -5.90 16.75 6.84
C ALA A 74 -7.17 17.37 7.48
N ALA A 75 -8.12 16.58 7.99
CA ALA A 75 -9.27 17.09 8.73
C ALA A 75 -8.92 17.67 10.12
N ASP A 76 -7.80 17.24 10.73
CA ASP A 76 -7.31 17.86 11.98
C ASP A 76 -6.86 19.32 11.75
N LEU A 77 -6.45 19.67 10.53
CA LEU A 77 -6.01 21.03 10.19
C LEU A 77 -7.19 22.00 10.21
N GLU A 78 -8.32 21.62 9.60
CA GLU A 78 -9.54 22.43 9.59
C GLU A 78 -10.01 22.72 11.02
N ARG A 79 -9.97 21.70 11.88
CA ARG A 79 -10.32 21.81 13.30
C ARG A 79 -9.35 22.67 14.11
N ALA A 80 -8.08 22.79 13.69
CA ALA A 80 -7.05 23.57 14.37
C ALA A 80 -6.96 25.03 13.88
N ALA A 81 -7.61 25.37 12.76
CA ALA A 81 -7.56 26.70 12.15
C ALA A 81 -8.37 27.78 12.89
N THR A 82 -9.17 27.40 13.89
CA THR A 82 -10.09 28.29 14.59
C THR A 82 -9.44 29.34 15.50
N ASP A 83 -8.18 29.15 15.93
CA ASP A 83 -7.55 30.03 16.95
C ASP A 83 -6.10 30.48 16.63
N ALA A 84 -5.54 30.14 15.46
CA ALA A 84 -4.13 30.42 15.13
C ALA A 84 -3.95 31.61 14.16
N VAL A 85 -2.94 32.45 14.42
CA VAL A 85 -2.55 33.58 13.52
C VAL A 85 -2.01 33.06 12.17
N ASP A 86 -1.40 31.87 12.16
CA ASP A 86 -1.01 31.10 10.96
C ASP A 86 -1.18 29.59 11.25
N PRO A 87 -2.35 29.01 10.92
CA PRO A 87 -2.63 27.60 11.19
C PRO A 87 -1.74 26.65 10.40
N CYS A 88 -1.32 27.03 9.18
CA CYS A 88 -0.47 26.19 8.35
C CYS A 88 0.92 26.01 8.95
N ALA A 89 1.54 27.09 9.42
CA ALA A 89 2.85 27.00 10.06
C ALA A 89 2.80 26.15 11.34
N ALA A 90 1.77 26.34 12.18
CA ALA A 90 1.58 25.59 13.42
C ALA A 90 1.33 24.09 13.16
N TYR A 91 0.52 23.76 12.17
CA TYR A 91 0.20 22.39 11.80
C TYR A 91 1.42 21.66 11.21
N ARG A 92 2.16 22.30 10.28
CA ARG A 92 3.41 21.74 9.71
C ARG A 92 4.44 21.44 10.79
N GLU A 93 4.62 22.31 11.78
CA GLU A 93 5.55 22.04 12.89
C GLU A 93 5.07 20.87 13.77
N THR A 94 3.75 20.73 13.96
CA THR A 94 3.18 19.57 14.67
C THR A 94 3.44 18.26 13.94
N VAL A 95 3.17 18.20 12.64
CA VAL A 95 3.47 17.05 11.77
C VAL A 95 4.97 16.75 11.79
N ALA A 96 5.82 17.77 11.64
CA ALA A 96 7.28 17.61 11.67
C ALA A 96 7.78 17.06 13.02
N ARG A 97 7.22 17.52 14.16
CA ARG A 97 7.55 16.98 15.50
C ARG A 97 7.11 15.52 15.64
N ARG A 98 5.90 15.16 15.20
CA ARG A 98 5.40 13.78 15.20
C ARG A 98 6.32 12.87 14.37
N ALA A 99 6.62 13.26 13.12
CA ALA A 99 7.51 12.53 12.23
C ALA A 99 8.93 12.37 12.81
N ARG A 100 9.50 13.42 13.41
CA ARG A 100 10.81 13.37 14.08
C ARG A 100 10.82 12.45 15.29
N ARG A 101 9.76 12.44 16.10
CA ARG A 101 9.61 11.54 17.25
C ARG A 101 9.61 10.08 16.79
N ILE A 102 8.72 9.74 15.87
CA ILE A 102 8.55 8.38 15.35
C ILE A 102 9.81 7.90 14.64
N SER A 103 10.44 8.75 13.83
CA SER A 103 11.72 8.42 13.18
C SER A 103 12.83 8.10 14.19
N ARG A 104 12.86 8.75 15.36
CA ARG A 104 13.82 8.43 16.43
C ARG A 104 13.47 7.09 17.09
N GLU A 105 12.20 6.80 17.32
CA GLU A 105 11.75 5.52 17.87
C GLU A 105 12.11 4.35 16.94
N LEU A 106 11.78 4.45 15.64
CA LEU A 106 12.13 3.43 14.65
C LEU A 106 13.65 3.26 14.50
N ARG A 107 14.43 4.34 14.50
CA ARG A 107 15.91 4.22 14.47
C ARG A 107 16.47 3.51 15.70
N ARG A 108 15.95 3.82 16.89
CA ARG A 108 16.37 3.15 18.14
C ARG A 108 15.99 1.68 18.16
N GLY A 109 14.86 1.33 17.56
CA GLY A 109 14.39 -0.05 17.44
C GLY A 109 15.16 -0.89 16.41
N GLY A 110 16.10 -0.31 15.64
CA GLY A 110 16.91 -1.07 14.69
C GLY A 110 16.13 -1.59 13.47
N TRP A 111 15.03 -0.93 13.12
CA TRP A 111 14.19 -1.29 11.97
C TRP A 111 15.00 -1.18 10.67
N ARG A 112 14.87 -2.19 9.81
CA ARG A 112 15.59 -2.28 8.53
C ARG A 112 14.62 -2.09 7.36
N PRO A 113 14.89 -1.16 6.43
CA PRO A 113 14.10 -1.06 5.21
C PRO A 113 14.15 -2.36 4.41
N MET A 114 12.99 -2.85 3.99
CA MET A 114 12.87 -3.94 3.03
C MET A 114 13.24 -3.41 1.64
N ARG A 115 13.80 -4.28 0.79
CA ARG A 115 14.23 -3.88 -0.56
C ARG A 115 13.12 -4.16 -1.55
N ALA A 116 12.81 -3.19 -2.41
CA ALA A 116 12.00 -3.44 -3.59
C ALA A 116 12.66 -4.53 -4.44
N LEU A 117 11.86 -5.53 -4.84
CA LEU A 117 12.31 -6.66 -5.63
C LEU A 117 12.06 -6.38 -7.11
N ASP A 118 13.01 -6.83 -7.93
CA ASP A 118 12.89 -6.76 -9.39
C ASP A 118 12.17 -8.02 -9.87
N VAL A 119 10.84 -7.91 -9.98
CA VAL A 119 9.94 -9.01 -10.35
C VAL A 119 9.00 -8.54 -11.45
N HIS A 120 8.58 -9.47 -12.29
CA HIS A 120 7.46 -9.23 -13.18
C HIS A 120 6.15 -9.43 -12.40
N ILE A 121 5.32 -8.41 -12.32
CA ILE A 121 3.96 -8.53 -11.78
C ILE A 121 3.03 -8.81 -12.96
N ALA A 122 2.36 -9.96 -12.96
CA ALA A 122 1.42 -10.29 -14.02
C ALA A 122 0.14 -9.48 -13.85
N ALA A 123 -0.26 -8.75 -14.90
CA ALA A 123 -1.60 -8.16 -15.00
C ALA A 123 -2.70 -9.23 -14.85
N ASP A 124 -3.75 -8.85 -14.14
CA ASP A 124 -4.99 -9.59 -13.88
C ASP A 124 -5.81 -9.82 -15.14
N GLY A 125 -6.64 -10.86 -15.09
CA GLY A 125 -7.28 -11.50 -16.24
C GLY A 125 -8.49 -10.76 -16.79
N GLY A 126 -8.34 -9.53 -17.32
CA GLY A 126 -9.46 -8.83 -17.96
C GLY A 126 -9.14 -7.58 -18.76
N GLU A 127 -8.10 -6.81 -18.44
CA GLU A 127 -7.73 -5.64 -19.25
C GLU A 127 -7.20 -6.09 -20.62
N GLU A 128 -7.67 -5.44 -21.71
CA GLU A 128 -7.06 -5.58 -23.04
C GLU A 128 -5.57 -5.31 -22.91
N LEU A 129 -4.79 -6.40 -22.99
CA LEU A 129 -3.37 -6.36 -22.73
C LEU A 129 -2.71 -5.34 -23.68
N PRO A 130 -1.88 -4.42 -23.18
CA PRO A 130 -1.06 -3.58 -24.04
C PRO A 130 -0.28 -4.47 -25.02
N GLN A 131 -0.24 -4.07 -26.30
CA GLN A 131 0.42 -4.83 -27.37
C GLN A 131 1.91 -5.13 -27.11
N ASP A 132 2.51 -4.45 -26.13
CA ASP A 132 3.93 -4.52 -25.77
C ASP A 132 4.24 -5.53 -24.63
N ARG A 133 3.35 -6.46 -24.31
CA ARG A 133 3.60 -7.45 -23.25
C ARG A 133 4.83 -8.30 -23.59
N VAL A 134 5.81 -8.31 -22.69
CA VAL A 134 6.98 -9.21 -22.78
C VAL A 134 6.47 -10.64 -22.70
N ASP A 135 6.61 -11.42 -23.77
CA ASP A 135 6.40 -12.86 -23.71
C ASP A 135 7.51 -13.48 -22.86
N LEU A 136 7.23 -13.66 -21.56
CA LEU A 136 8.17 -14.26 -20.62
C LEU A 136 8.62 -15.65 -21.07
N LEU A 137 7.79 -16.37 -21.80
CA LEU A 137 8.13 -17.71 -22.28
C LEU A 137 9.13 -17.69 -23.43
N ALA A 138 9.23 -16.58 -24.17
CA ALA A 138 10.28 -16.35 -25.16
C ALA A 138 11.66 -16.12 -24.52
N ILE A 139 11.72 -15.70 -23.25
CA ILE A 139 12.98 -15.57 -22.50
C ILE A 139 13.43 -16.96 -22.03
N PRO A 140 14.73 -17.33 -22.21
CA PRO A 140 15.27 -18.59 -21.68
C PRO A 140 15.00 -18.74 -20.18
N ALA A 141 14.65 -19.96 -19.75
CA ALA A 141 14.27 -20.26 -18.36
C ALA A 141 15.29 -19.77 -17.31
N ALA A 142 16.59 -19.85 -17.59
CA ALA A 142 17.65 -19.40 -16.69
C ALA A 142 17.66 -17.87 -16.47
N SER A 143 17.24 -17.11 -17.48
CA SER A 143 17.25 -15.64 -17.47
C SER A 143 15.87 -15.03 -17.26
N ARG A 144 14.81 -15.84 -17.26
CA ARG A 144 13.42 -15.39 -17.08
C ARG A 144 13.24 -14.75 -15.69
N PRO A 145 12.64 -13.55 -15.58
CA PRO A 145 12.41 -12.92 -14.30
C PRO A 145 11.48 -13.77 -13.41
N LEU A 146 11.53 -13.53 -12.11
CA LEU A 146 10.53 -14.05 -11.19
C LEU A 146 9.21 -13.36 -11.51
N GLU A 147 8.17 -14.16 -11.74
CA GLU A 147 6.79 -13.72 -11.91
C GLU A 147 6.06 -13.80 -10.57
N VAL A 148 5.34 -12.74 -10.25
CA VAL A 148 4.45 -12.63 -9.11
C VAL A 148 3.05 -12.35 -9.63
N LEU A 149 2.07 -13.13 -9.16
CA LEU A 149 0.67 -12.94 -9.55
C LEU A 149 -0.30 -13.39 -8.45
N TRP A 150 -1.54 -12.93 -8.60
CA TRP A 150 -2.68 -13.47 -7.88
C TRP A 150 -3.35 -14.56 -8.71
N ARG A 151 -3.57 -15.75 -8.12
CA ARG A 151 -4.22 -16.86 -8.82
C ARG A 151 -4.97 -17.74 -7.82
N ASP A 152 -6.23 -18.03 -8.09
CA ASP A 152 -7.05 -18.97 -7.31
C ASP A 152 -7.04 -18.66 -5.79
N ALA A 153 -7.18 -17.37 -5.44
CA ALA A 153 -7.09 -16.86 -4.06
C ALA A 153 -5.75 -17.10 -3.35
N ALA A 154 -4.68 -17.33 -4.10
CA ALA A 154 -3.33 -17.44 -3.60
C ALA A 154 -2.40 -16.40 -4.22
N PHE A 155 -1.45 -15.96 -3.40
CA PHE A 155 -0.27 -15.27 -3.90
C PHE A 155 0.73 -16.30 -4.44
N VAL A 156 1.18 -16.10 -5.68
CA VAL A 156 2.11 -17.01 -6.34
C VAL A 156 3.38 -16.27 -6.74
N ALA A 157 4.54 -16.81 -6.34
CA ALA A 157 5.85 -16.40 -6.83
C ALA A 157 6.55 -17.57 -7.53
N ARG A 158 6.88 -17.41 -8.81
CA ARG A 158 7.42 -18.48 -9.65
C ARG A 158 8.35 -17.98 -10.73
N VAL A 159 9.17 -18.87 -11.28
CA VAL A 159 9.66 -18.72 -12.66
C VAL A 159 8.65 -19.44 -13.56
N PRO A 160 7.97 -18.74 -14.50
CA PRO A 160 6.89 -19.33 -15.30
C PRO A 160 7.26 -20.68 -15.89
N ARG A 161 6.42 -21.71 -15.70
CA ARG A 161 6.62 -23.10 -16.20
C ARG A 161 7.93 -23.80 -15.79
N VAL A 162 8.71 -23.25 -14.87
CA VAL A 162 10.01 -23.81 -14.46
C VAL A 162 9.99 -24.20 -13.00
N LYS A 163 9.64 -23.27 -12.11
CA LYS A 163 9.71 -23.51 -10.67
C LYS A 163 8.77 -22.60 -9.90
N LEU A 164 8.00 -23.20 -8.99
CA LEU A 164 7.21 -22.50 -7.99
C LEU A 164 8.07 -22.31 -6.72
N PHE A 165 8.05 -21.11 -6.15
CA PHE A 165 8.76 -20.81 -4.91
C PHE A 165 7.80 -20.55 -3.75
N VAL A 166 6.70 -19.84 -4.02
CA VAL A 166 5.67 -19.53 -3.03
C VAL A 166 4.30 -19.71 -3.69
N GLU A 167 3.40 -20.35 -2.96
CA GLU A 167 1.96 -20.40 -3.22
C GLU A 167 1.29 -20.32 -1.86
N GLU A 168 0.98 -19.10 -1.44
CA GLU A 168 0.43 -18.83 -0.11
C GLU A 168 -1.04 -18.44 -0.28
N PRO A 169 -1.98 -19.16 0.37
CA PRO A 169 -3.36 -18.71 0.44
C PRO A 169 -3.41 -17.32 1.07
N ALA A 170 -4.13 -16.41 0.46
CA ALA A 170 -4.34 -15.12 1.08
C ALA A 170 -5.84 -14.81 1.05
N ASP A 171 -6.41 -14.69 2.25
CA ASP A 171 -7.81 -14.39 2.45
C ASP A 171 -8.04 -12.89 2.27
N TRP A 172 -8.19 -12.48 1.02
CA TRP A 172 -8.56 -11.10 0.68
C TRP A 172 -10.06 -10.87 0.73
N TYR A 173 -10.86 -11.94 0.76
CA TYR A 173 -12.33 -11.88 0.88
C TYR A 173 -12.82 -11.71 2.32
N GLY A 174 -11.91 -11.46 3.27
CA GLY A 174 -12.19 -11.34 4.70
C GLY A 174 -13.49 -10.57 5.00
N ALA A 175 -14.53 -11.33 5.37
CA ALA A 175 -15.75 -10.89 6.05
C ALA A 175 -16.70 -9.89 5.36
N ALA A 176 -16.77 -9.86 4.04
CA ALA A 176 -17.94 -9.26 3.38
C ALA A 176 -18.39 -10.11 2.19
N GLU A 177 -19.45 -10.89 2.40
CA GLU A 177 -20.41 -11.27 1.37
C GLU A 177 -21.04 -9.98 0.80
N THR A 178 -20.23 -9.14 0.14
CA THR A 178 -20.77 -8.05 -0.67
C THR A 178 -21.24 -8.71 -1.95
N ASN A 179 -22.56 -8.65 -2.15
CA ASN A 179 -23.25 -9.15 -3.32
C ASN A 179 -22.44 -8.83 -4.58
N ARG A 180 -21.87 -9.87 -5.21
CA ARG A 180 -21.16 -9.77 -6.51
C ARG A 180 -21.99 -9.09 -7.60
N ASP A 181 -23.31 -9.02 -7.41
CA ASP A 181 -24.26 -8.49 -8.38
C ASP A 181 -24.41 -6.96 -8.35
N ASP A 182 -23.82 -6.24 -7.39
CA ASP A 182 -24.03 -4.78 -7.20
C ASP A 182 -22.75 -3.90 -7.24
N MET A 183 -21.58 -4.44 -7.56
CA MET A 183 -20.32 -3.66 -7.46
C MET A 183 -19.86 -3.05 -8.78
N ALA A 184 -19.94 -1.72 -8.87
CA ALA A 184 -19.28 -0.91 -9.90
C ALA A 184 -17.74 -0.81 -9.73
N CYS A 185 -17.16 -1.54 -8.78
CA CYS A 185 -15.75 -1.47 -8.38
C CYS A 185 -14.97 -2.71 -8.83
N GLU A 186 -13.67 -2.55 -9.12
CA GLU A 186 -12.79 -3.66 -9.47
C GLU A 186 -12.64 -4.60 -8.27
N ALA A 187 -13.19 -5.82 -8.41
CA ALA A 187 -13.24 -6.76 -7.29
C ALA A 187 -11.91 -7.47 -7.05
N ASP A 188 -11.02 -7.55 -8.04
CA ASP A 188 -9.76 -8.29 -7.92
C ASP A 188 -8.62 -7.36 -7.45
N PRO A 189 -7.78 -7.80 -6.49
CA PRO A 189 -6.68 -6.98 -5.99
C PRO A 189 -5.59 -6.83 -7.06
N ARG A 190 -5.25 -5.59 -7.40
CA ARG A 190 -4.19 -5.27 -8.35
C ARG A 190 -2.85 -5.17 -7.63
N LEU A 191 -1.94 -6.12 -7.89
CA LEU A 191 -0.59 -6.09 -7.33
C LEU A 191 0.21 -4.89 -7.88
N GLU A 192 0.89 -4.16 -6.99
CA GLU A 192 1.64 -2.95 -7.37
C GLU A 192 3.15 -3.13 -7.22
N ARG A 193 3.60 -3.60 -6.06
CA ARG A 193 5.02 -3.71 -5.73
C ARG A 193 5.27 -4.85 -4.75
N VAL A 194 6.46 -5.42 -4.83
CA VAL A 194 6.92 -6.47 -3.90
C VAL A 194 8.24 -6.05 -3.27
N TYR A 195 8.33 -6.19 -1.97
CA TYR A 195 9.52 -5.93 -1.17
C TYR A 195 9.95 -7.20 -0.46
N GLY A 196 11.24 -7.32 -0.16
CA GLY A 196 11.78 -8.47 0.55
C GLY A 196 12.85 -8.13 1.57
N ASP A 197 12.90 -8.90 2.64
CA ASP A 197 14.02 -8.99 3.56
C ASP A 197 14.44 -10.46 3.69
N ARG A 198 15.56 -10.82 3.05
CA ARG A 198 16.09 -12.20 3.09
C ARG A 198 16.37 -12.65 4.53
N ARG A 199 16.86 -11.74 5.38
CA ARG A 199 17.23 -12.08 6.77
C ARG A 199 16.01 -12.50 7.59
N ALA A 200 14.88 -11.82 7.39
CA ALA A 200 13.61 -12.19 8.01
C ALA A 200 12.88 -13.32 7.26
N GLY A 201 13.29 -13.66 6.03
CA GLY A 201 12.58 -14.62 5.19
C GLY A 201 11.18 -14.12 4.81
N LEU A 202 11.01 -12.82 4.60
CA LEU A 202 9.70 -12.18 4.47
C LEU A 202 9.55 -11.40 3.17
N LEU A 203 8.37 -11.48 2.56
CA LEU A 203 7.93 -10.60 1.49
C LEU A 203 6.80 -9.70 1.99
N ALA A 204 6.82 -8.44 1.56
CA ALA A 204 5.72 -7.50 1.73
C ALA A 204 5.21 -7.13 0.33
N ILE A 205 3.91 -7.32 0.10
CA ILE A 205 3.28 -7.15 -1.21
C ILE A 205 2.28 -6.02 -1.10
N GLU A 206 2.51 -4.96 -1.85
CA GLU A 206 1.57 -3.87 -2.02
C GLU A 206 0.58 -4.21 -3.12
N TYR A 207 -0.69 -4.06 -2.80
CA TYR A 207 -1.76 -4.26 -3.76
C TYR A 207 -2.84 -3.20 -3.55
N ARG A 208 -3.48 -2.82 -4.64
CA ARG A 208 -4.60 -1.89 -4.69
C ARG A 208 -5.90 -2.68 -4.67
N ASN A 209 -6.86 -2.20 -3.91
CA ASN A 209 -8.18 -2.78 -3.81
C ASN A 209 -9.22 -1.67 -3.91
N ASP A 210 -10.22 -1.89 -4.75
CA ASP A 210 -11.35 -0.98 -4.90
C ASP A 210 -12.49 -1.51 -4.02
N SER A 211 -12.73 -0.84 -2.89
CA SER A 211 -13.82 -1.19 -1.98
C SER A 211 -15.02 -0.28 -2.22
N PRO A 212 -16.25 -0.80 -2.31
CA PRO A 212 -17.43 0.06 -2.45
C PRO A 212 -17.61 0.91 -1.18
N HIS A 213 -17.59 2.23 -1.33
CA HIS A 213 -17.93 3.16 -0.24
C HIS A 213 -19.43 3.48 -0.25
N THR A 214 -20.02 3.63 -1.45
CA THR A 214 -21.47 3.77 -1.68
C THR A 214 -21.83 3.07 -3.00
N SER A 215 -23.12 3.03 -3.37
CA SER A 215 -23.59 2.38 -4.61
C SER A 215 -22.96 2.92 -5.92
N CYS A 216 -22.25 4.06 -5.88
CA CYS A 216 -21.65 4.69 -7.06
C CYS A 216 -20.19 5.16 -6.88
N LEU A 217 -19.54 4.92 -5.72
CA LEU A 217 -18.18 5.38 -5.43
C LEU A 217 -17.32 4.24 -4.87
N CYS A 218 -16.12 4.10 -5.44
CA CYS A 218 -15.11 3.13 -5.03
C CYS A 218 -13.99 3.82 -4.26
N ASP A 219 -13.69 3.32 -3.07
CA ASP A 219 -12.49 3.64 -2.31
C ASP A 219 -11.34 2.82 -2.86
N VAL A 220 -10.37 3.50 -3.46
CA VAL A 220 -9.12 2.87 -3.85
C VAL A 220 -8.18 2.85 -2.66
N ARG A 221 -7.89 1.66 -2.12
CA ARG A 221 -6.99 1.49 -0.97
C ARG A 221 -5.77 0.68 -1.36
N THR A 222 -4.58 1.16 -1.00
CA THR A 222 -3.36 0.35 -1.06
C THR A 222 -3.16 -0.38 0.25
N GLU A 223 -3.24 -1.70 0.21
CA GLU A 223 -3.00 -2.58 1.34
C GLU A 223 -1.62 -3.24 1.28
N THR A 224 -1.27 -4.00 2.30
CA THR A 224 -0.01 -4.75 2.33
C THR A 224 -0.22 -6.14 2.88
N GLY A 225 0.05 -7.14 2.05
CA GLY A 225 0.10 -8.55 2.45
C GLY A 225 1.51 -8.93 2.87
N LEU A 226 1.64 -9.72 3.93
CA LEU A 226 2.90 -10.28 4.38
C LEU A 226 2.88 -11.78 4.18
N ILE A 227 3.96 -12.32 3.62
CA ILE A 227 4.11 -13.77 3.44
C ILE A 227 5.53 -14.21 3.76
N ALA A 228 5.65 -15.42 4.29
CA ALA A 228 6.94 -16.08 4.42
C ALA A 228 7.47 -16.48 3.04
N ALA A 229 8.78 -16.33 2.82
CA ALA A 229 9.43 -16.73 1.60
C ALA A 229 10.71 -17.55 1.87
N PRO A 230 10.92 -18.64 1.12
CA PRO A 230 12.09 -19.48 1.31
C PRO A 230 13.36 -18.79 0.80
N ASP A 231 14.51 -19.13 1.39
CA ASP A 231 15.83 -18.63 0.97
C ASP A 231 16.09 -18.80 -0.54
N ALA A 232 15.63 -19.92 -1.11
CA ALA A 232 15.78 -20.22 -2.53
C ALA A 232 15.15 -19.15 -3.45
N LEU A 233 14.09 -18.47 -3.01
CA LEU A 233 13.50 -17.35 -3.75
C LEU A 233 14.45 -16.16 -3.78
N PHE A 234 15.05 -15.81 -2.63
CA PHE A 234 15.99 -14.71 -2.54
C PHE A 234 17.31 -14.99 -3.29
N GLU A 235 17.76 -16.25 -3.32
CA GLU A 235 18.90 -16.67 -4.13
C GLU A 235 18.62 -16.55 -5.63
N ARG A 236 17.39 -16.86 -6.07
CA ARG A 236 16.97 -16.66 -7.45
C ARG A 236 17.02 -15.19 -7.85
N LEU A 237 16.56 -14.30 -6.97
CA LEU A 237 16.58 -12.84 -7.21
C LEU A 237 17.99 -12.26 -7.21
N ALA A 238 18.90 -12.82 -6.41
CA ALA A 238 20.29 -12.39 -6.39
C ALA A 238 21.07 -12.81 -7.64
N SER A 239 20.73 -13.97 -8.23
CA SER A 239 21.41 -14.51 -9.42
C SER A 239 20.89 -13.96 -10.76
N ALA A 240 19.77 -13.23 -10.75
CA ALA A 240 19.21 -12.61 -11.95
C ALA A 240 19.85 -11.25 -12.31
N ARG A 241 20.78 -10.76 -11.49
CA ARG A 241 21.52 -9.50 -11.67
C ARG A 241 22.93 -9.77 -12.15
#